data_AF-A0A1R0GRK4-F1
#
_entry.id   AF-A0A1R0GRK4-F1
#
_cell.length_a   1.000
_cell.length_b   1.000
_cell.length_c   1.000
_cell.angle_alpha   90.00
_cell.angle_beta   90.00
_cell.angle_gamma   90.00
#
_symmetry.space_group_name_H-M   'P 1'
#
loop_
_entity.id
_entity.type
_entity.pdbx_description
1 polymer ?
#
loop_
_entity_poly.entity_id
_entity_poly.type
_entity_poly.pdbx_seq_one_letter_code
_entity_poly.pdbx_strand_id
1 'polypeptide(L)'
;MKENSFWWPYLDILPIRFSSTNNFTQEEFDLLKGTPLEFSAIERKKDLQQLYEEFIFELKKKNLDLSVYTWDNFIWAYSVFESRAFIKDLIDPNPDIPNSEILIPYLDFANHKPKQPVCWEFKNKFVNFTNDLVLLQSGQEIFNNYGPKSNEECRPTHI
;
A
#
# COMPACT_ATOMS: atom_id res chain seq x y z
N MET A 1 -4.44 -17.87 -3.19
CA MET A 1 -3.49 -17.63 -4.32
C MET A 1 -2.53 -18.82 -4.38
N LYS A 2 -2.07 -19.23 -5.58
CA LYS A 2 -1.31 -20.48 -5.74
C LYS A 2 0.19 -20.23 -5.70
N GLU A 3 0.93 -21.16 -5.10
CA GLU A 3 2.40 -21.25 -5.08
C GLU A 3 3.04 -21.23 -6.48
N ASN A 4 2.25 -21.46 -7.54
CA ASN A 4 2.70 -21.45 -8.94
C ASN A 4 2.85 -20.05 -9.55
N SER A 5 2.54 -18.97 -8.82
CA SER A 5 2.75 -17.60 -9.30
C SER A 5 4.24 -17.25 -9.28
N PHE A 6 4.74 -16.61 -10.34
CA PHE A 6 6.10 -16.05 -10.33
C PHE A 6 6.30 -15.04 -9.19
N TRP A 7 5.24 -14.34 -8.77
CA TRP A 7 5.27 -13.38 -7.65
C TRP A 7 5.00 -14.03 -6.30
N TRP A 8 4.81 -15.35 -6.22
CA TRP A 8 4.51 -16.03 -4.96
C TRP A 8 5.51 -15.71 -3.84
N PRO A 9 6.84 -15.73 -4.06
CA PRO A 9 7.80 -15.42 -2.99
C PRO A 9 7.64 -14.01 -2.41
N TYR A 10 7.18 -13.04 -3.22
CA TYR A 10 6.88 -11.69 -2.76
C TYR A 10 5.54 -11.64 -2.03
N LEU A 11 4.51 -12.26 -2.58
CA LEU A 11 3.17 -12.28 -1.99
C LEU A 11 3.14 -12.98 -0.63
N ASP A 12 3.97 -14.01 -0.44
CA ASP A 12 4.06 -14.81 0.79
C ASP A 12 4.70 -14.05 1.97
N ILE A 13 5.51 -13.04 1.69
CA ILE A 13 6.17 -12.21 2.71
C ILE A 13 5.44 -10.89 3.00
N LEU A 14 4.32 -10.62 2.32
CA LEU A 14 3.51 -9.44 2.58
C LEU A 14 2.82 -9.52 3.96
N PRO A 15 2.54 -8.37 4.60
CA PRO A 15 1.81 -8.36 5.86
C PRO A 15 0.45 -9.03 5.74
N ILE A 16 0.11 -9.83 6.75
CA ILE A 16 -1.20 -10.47 6.87
C ILE A 16 -2.22 -9.48 7.47
N ARG A 17 -1.75 -8.52 8.27
CA ARG A 17 -2.57 -7.54 8.99
C ARG A 17 -2.04 -6.13 8.79
N PHE A 18 -2.96 -5.17 8.77
CA PHE A 18 -2.67 -3.75 8.65
C PHE A 18 -3.43 -3.00 9.75
N SER A 19 -2.79 -2.00 10.34
CA SER A 19 -3.39 -1.12 11.38
C SER A 19 -4.22 0.03 10.79
N SER A 20 -4.48 0.00 9.47
CA SER A 20 -5.33 0.98 8.81
C SER A 20 -6.77 0.93 9.36
N THR A 21 -7.43 2.08 9.39
CA THR A 21 -8.86 2.20 9.72
C THR A 21 -9.75 1.32 8.84
N ASN A 22 -9.27 0.93 7.65
CA ASN A 22 -9.94 -0.03 6.76
C ASN A 22 -10.16 -1.41 7.41
N ASN A 23 -9.34 -1.77 8.40
CA ASN A 23 -9.37 -3.06 9.09
C ASN A 23 -9.95 -2.96 10.51
N PHE A 24 -10.46 -1.79 10.91
CA PHE A 24 -10.95 -1.58 12.26
C PHE A 24 -12.20 -2.44 12.55
N THR A 25 -12.16 -3.07 13.71
CA THR A 25 -13.32 -3.64 14.39
C THR A 25 -14.30 -2.55 14.79
N GLN A 26 -15.54 -2.95 15.12
CA GLN A 26 -16.52 -1.98 15.59
C GLN A 26 -16.08 -1.32 16.90
N GLU A 27 -15.39 -2.06 17.79
CA GLU A 27 -14.83 -1.49 19.01
C GLU A 27 -13.76 -0.42 18.72
N GLU A 28 -12.89 -0.64 17.72
CA GLU A 28 -11.87 0.35 17.33
C GLU A 28 -12.48 1.59 16.67
N PHE A 29 -13.55 1.43 15.88
CA PHE A 29 -14.32 2.57 15.39
C PHE A 29 -14.96 3.37 16.54
N ASP A 30 -15.42 2.69 17.58
CA ASP A 30 -16.02 3.33 18.75
C ASP A 30 -15.00 4.17 19.53
N LEU A 31 -13.71 3.84 19.48
CA LEU A 31 -12.64 4.67 20.05
C LEU A 31 -12.46 6.00 19.33
N LEU A 32 -12.89 6.12 18.07
CA LEU A 32 -12.80 7.36 17.30
C LEU A 32 -13.93 8.34 17.64
N LYS A 33 -14.96 7.93 18.38
CA LYS A 33 -16.14 8.76 18.67
C LYS A 33 -15.77 10.08 19.31
N GLY A 34 -16.28 11.18 18.74
CA GLY A 34 -16.00 12.54 19.20
C GLY A 34 -14.64 13.10 18.76
N THR A 35 -13.88 12.37 17.93
CA THR A 35 -12.67 12.88 17.27
C THR A 35 -12.99 13.35 15.84
N PRO A 36 -12.15 14.23 15.24
CA PRO A 36 -12.28 14.57 13.82
C PRO A 36 -12.17 13.37 12.87
N LEU A 37 -11.64 12.23 13.35
CA LEU A 37 -11.43 11.02 12.56
C LEU A 37 -12.67 10.11 12.49
N GLU A 38 -13.67 10.31 13.35
CA GLU A 38 -14.88 9.47 13.36
C GLU A 38 -15.58 9.48 12.00
N PHE A 39 -15.88 10.67 11.49
CA PHE A 39 -16.60 10.84 10.23
C PHE A 39 -15.79 10.30 9.04
N SER A 40 -14.51 10.65 8.96
CA SER A 40 -13.66 10.24 7.85
C SER A 40 -13.43 8.73 7.81
N ALA A 41 -13.33 8.06 8.97
CA ALA A 41 -13.20 6.61 9.03
C ALA A 41 -14.50 5.91 8.60
N ILE A 42 -15.68 6.43 9.00
CA ILE A 42 -16.98 5.89 8.59
C ILE A 42 -17.20 6.05 7.08
N GLU A 43 -16.96 7.25 6.55
CA GLU A 43 -17.09 7.54 5.12
C GLU A 43 -16.16 6.64 4.30
N ARG A 44 -14.91 6.50 4.73
CA ARG A 44 -13.93 5.61 4.10
C ARG A 44 -14.39 4.15 4.02
N LYS A 45 -14.98 3.63 5.11
CA LYS A 45 -15.52 2.26 5.15
C LYS A 45 -16.66 2.09 4.14
N LYS A 46 -17.54 3.08 4.05
CA LYS A 46 -18.64 3.09 3.08
C LYS A 46 -18.11 3.11 1.64
N ASP A 47 -17.13 3.95 1.35
CA ASP A 47 -16.52 4.04 0.02
C ASP A 47 -15.87 2.72 -0.40
N LEU A 48 -15.15 2.05 0.51
CA LEU A 48 -14.57 0.73 0.25
C LEU A 48 -15.63 -0.32 -0.02
N GLN A 49 -16.72 -0.30 0.74
CA GLN A 49 -17.81 -1.24 0.54
C GLN A 49 -18.45 -1.04 -0.83
N GLN A 50 -18.72 0.21 -1.22
CA GLN A 50 -19.25 0.51 -2.55
C GLN A 50 -18.28 0.05 -3.66
N LEU A 51 -16.99 0.34 -3.51
CA LEU A 51 -15.97 -0.08 -4.48
C LEU A 51 -15.91 -1.61 -4.64
N TYR A 52 -16.01 -2.35 -3.54
CA TYR A 52 -16.07 -3.81 -3.57
C TYR A 52 -17.34 -4.32 -4.27
N GLU A 53 -18.50 -3.73 -3.98
CA GLU A 53 -19.76 -4.12 -4.61
C GLU A 53 -19.74 -3.89 -6.13
N GLU A 54 -19.22 -2.75 -6.58
CA GLU A 54 -18.99 -2.42 -7.99
C GLU A 54 -18.02 -3.41 -8.65
N PHE A 55 -16.90 -3.71 -7.97
CA PHE A 55 -15.91 -4.67 -8.46
C PHE A 55 -16.51 -6.07 -8.63
N ILE A 56 -17.25 -6.57 -7.64
CA ILE A 56 -17.93 -7.87 -7.71
C ILE A 56 -18.98 -7.89 -8.82
N PHE A 57 -19.70 -6.80 -9.01
CA PHE A 57 -20.67 -6.67 -10.10
C PHE A 57 -20.03 -6.83 -11.48
N GLU A 58 -18.86 -6.20 -11.70
CA GLU A 58 -18.11 -6.35 -12.96
C GLU A 58 -17.54 -7.77 -13.15
N LEU A 59 -17.07 -8.42 -12.08
CA LEU A 59 -16.60 -9.81 -12.15
C LEU A 59 -17.75 -10.79 -12.48
N LYS A 60 -18.95 -10.56 -11.93
CA LYS A 60 -20.15 -11.36 -12.24
C LYS A 60 -20.49 -11.30 -13.73
N LYS A 61 -20.42 -10.11 -14.35
CA LYS A 61 -20.65 -9.96 -15.80
C LYS A 61 -19.67 -10.78 -16.64
N LYS A 62 -18.46 -11.00 -16.13
CA LYS A 62 -17.41 -11.80 -16.77
C LYS A 62 -17.51 -13.31 -16.46
N ASN A 63 -18.52 -13.73 -15.69
CA ASN A 63 -18.78 -15.12 -15.30
C ASN A 63 -17.58 -15.80 -14.62
N LEU A 64 -16.86 -15.03 -13.78
CA LEU A 64 -15.70 -15.50 -13.02
C LEU A 64 -16.12 -16.18 -11.71
N ASP A 65 -15.30 -17.11 -11.22
CA ASP A 65 -15.45 -17.69 -9.89
C ASP A 65 -15.16 -16.61 -8.82
N LEU A 66 -16.16 -16.33 -7.99
CA LEU A 66 -16.10 -15.30 -6.95
C LEU A 66 -15.56 -15.80 -5.62
N SER A 67 -15.29 -17.11 -5.49
CA SER A 67 -14.88 -17.74 -4.22
C SER A 67 -13.65 -17.09 -3.58
N VAL A 68 -12.73 -16.57 -4.39
CA VAL A 68 -11.49 -15.92 -3.94
C VAL A 68 -11.64 -14.41 -3.73
N TYR A 69 -12.71 -13.80 -4.24
CA TYR A 69 -12.94 -12.36 -4.16
C TYR A 69 -13.84 -12.02 -2.97
N THR A 70 -13.44 -12.45 -1.78
CA THR A 70 -14.14 -12.14 -0.53
C THR A 70 -13.83 -10.71 -0.09
N TRP A 71 -14.66 -10.16 0.79
CA TRP A 71 -14.42 -8.84 1.41
C TRP A 71 -13.05 -8.77 2.08
N ASP A 72 -12.68 -9.81 2.85
CA ASP A 72 -11.40 -9.84 3.56
C ASP A 72 -10.20 -9.84 2.60
N ASN A 73 -10.29 -10.61 1.49
CA ASN A 73 -9.24 -10.61 0.48
C ASN A 73 -9.17 -9.28 -0.28
N PHE A 74 -10.31 -8.63 -0.50
CA PHE A 74 -10.37 -7.30 -1.10
C PHE A 74 -9.72 -6.25 -0.20
N ILE A 75 -10.09 -6.21 1.10
CA ILE A 75 -9.52 -5.26 2.06
C ILE A 75 -8.03 -5.52 2.28
N TRP A 76 -7.61 -6.78 2.33
CA TRP A 76 -6.18 -7.12 2.38
C TRP A 76 -5.44 -6.59 1.15
N ALA A 77 -5.93 -6.88 -0.06
CA ALA A 77 -5.27 -6.46 -1.30
C ALA A 77 -5.23 -4.93 -1.43
N TYR A 78 -6.33 -4.27 -1.06
CA TYR A 78 -6.41 -2.81 -1.01
C TYR A 78 -5.40 -2.23 -0.02
N SER A 79 -5.29 -2.81 1.19
CA SER A 79 -4.38 -2.34 2.23
C SER A 79 -2.91 -2.53 1.84
N VAL A 80 -2.56 -3.63 1.16
CA VAL A 80 -1.25 -3.82 0.54
C VAL A 80 -0.96 -2.67 -0.42
N PHE A 81 -1.88 -2.40 -1.34
CA PHE A 81 -1.68 -1.40 -2.37
C PHE A 81 -1.56 0.03 -1.80
N GLU A 82 -2.47 0.42 -0.91
CA GLU A 82 -2.47 1.74 -0.26
C GLU A 82 -1.18 2.00 0.54
N SER A 83 -0.61 0.96 1.16
CA SER A 83 0.58 1.11 2.03
C SER A 83 1.92 0.96 1.29
N ARG A 84 1.95 0.29 0.14
CA ARG A 84 3.19 -0.15 -0.52
C ARG A 84 3.34 0.26 -1.97
N ALA A 85 2.29 0.77 -2.61
CA ALA A 85 2.37 1.17 -4.00
C ALA A 85 3.16 2.45 -4.19
N PHE A 86 3.92 2.49 -5.29
CA PHE A 86 4.65 3.64 -5.77
C PHE A 86 3.98 4.18 -7.03
N ILE A 87 3.99 5.50 -7.19
CA ILE A 87 3.57 6.13 -8.44
C ILE A 87 4.68 5.91 -9.46
N LYS A 88 4.39 5.21 -10.57
CA LYS A 88 5.36 4.89 -11.62
C LYS A 88 6.15 6.12 -12.06
N ASP A 89 5.47 7.23 -12.32
CA ASP A 89 6.09 8.45 -12.85
C ASP A 89 7.11 9.09 -11.90
N LEU A 90 7.05 8.80 -10.60
CA LEU A 90 8.08 9.24 -9.64
C LEU A 90 9.39 8.45 -9.78
N ILE A 91 9.36 7.31 -10.49
CA ILE A 91 10.50 6.39 -10.63
C ILE A 91 10.96 6.33 -12.08
N ASP A 92 10.04 6.06 -13.01
CA ASP A 92 10.26 6.02 -14.46
C ASP A 92 9.29 6.99 -15.17
N PRO A 93 9.69 8.26 -15.37
CA PRO A 93 8.88 9.29 -16.02
C PRO A 93 8.87 9.11 -17.55
N ASN A 94 8.48 7.92 -18.01
CA ASN A 94 8.28 7.62 -19.42
C ASN A 94 6.84 8.01 -19.84
N PRO A 95 6.66 9.03 -20.70
CA PRO A 95 5.34 9.51 -21.11
C PRO A 95 4.59 8.54 -22.04
N ASP A 96 5.28 7.57 -22.64
CA ASP A 96 4.66 6.56 -23.51
C ASP A 96 3.91 5.48 -22.71
N ILE A 97 4.20 5.39 -21.40
CA ILE A 97 3.57 4.43 -20.49
C ILE A 97 2.62 5.20 -19.57
N PRO A 98 1.31 4.88 -19.56
CA PRO A 98 0.35 5.53 -18.67
C PRO A 98 0.81 5.50 -17.22
N ASN A 99 0.59 6.62 -16.53
CA ASN A 99 0.83 6.67 -15.09
C ASN A 99 0.00 5.59 -14.40
N SER A 100 0.62 4.90 -13.46
CA SER A 100 0.03 3.78 -12.74
C SER A 100 0.71 3.64 -11.39
N GLU A 101 0.05 2.92 -10.50
CA GLU A 101 0.59 2.53 -9.21
C GLU A 101 1.19 1.12 -9.33
N ILE A 102 2.43 0.96 -8.84
CA ILE A 102 3.22 -0.26 -8.97
C ILE A 102 3.74 -0.72 -7.62
N LEU A 103 3.87 -2.02 -7.44
CA LEU A 103 4.56 -2.63 -6.31
C LEU A 103 6.00 -2.96 -6.72
N ILE A 104 6.96 -2.58 -5.88
CA ILE A 104 8.37 -2.85 -6.11
C ILE A 104 8.86 -3.72 -4.96
N PRO A 105 8.90 -5.06 -5.16
CA PRO A 105 9.41 -5.98 -4.16
C PRO A 105 10.77 -5.55 -3.62
N TYR A 106 11.02 -5.80 -2.34
CA TYR A 106 12.18 -5.34 -1.55
C TYR A 106 12.16 -3.86 -1.19
N LEU A 107 11.94 -2.97 -2.17
CA LEU A 107 11.95 -1.53 -1.91
C LEU A 107 10.76 -1.10 -1.03
N ASP A 108 9.60 -1.73 -1.23
CA ASP A 108 8.37 -1.47 -0.48
C ASP A 108 8.40 -1.96 0.98
N PHE A 109 9.46 -2.63 1.43
CA PHE A 109 9.68 -3.00 2.83
C PHE A 109 10.42 -1.96 3.65
N ALA A 110 11.07 -0.98 3.01
CA ALA A 110 11.80 0.06 3.73
C ALA A 110 10.81 0.97 4.48
N ASN A 111 10.96 1.12 5.80
CA ASN A 111 10.03 1.94 6.57
C ASN A 111 10.18 3.42 6.26
N HIS A 112 9.10 4.18 6.46
CA HIS A 112 9.13 5.63 6.26
C HIS A 112 9.90 6.34 7.38
N LYS A 113 10.76 7.28 7.00
CA LYS A 113 11.21 8.33 7.90
C LYS A 113 11.25 9.65 7.13
N PRO A 114 10.66 10.74 7.68
CA PRO A 114 10.70 12.03 7.01
C PRO A 114 12.14 12.52 6.79
N LYS A 115 12.33 13.28 5.71
CA LYS A 115 13.60 13.97 5.37
C LYS A 115 14.81 13.03 5.23
N GLN A 116 14.59 11.75 4.96
CA GLN A 116 15.70 10.87 4.60
C GLN A 116 16.23 11.24 3.21
N PRO A 117 17.56 11.29 3.04
CA PRO A 117 18.22 11.68 1.80
C PRO A 117 18.32 10.50 0.84
N VAL A 118 17.16 9.93 0.51
CA VAL A 118 17.06 8.79 -0.40
C VAL A 118 16.76 9.26 -1.82
N CYS A 119 17.34 8.56 -2.80
CA CYS A 119 17.10 8.78 -4.21
C CYS A 119 16.56 7.50 -4.84
N TRP A 120 15.56 7.64 -5.71
CA TRP A 120 15.04 6.57 -6.56
C TRP A 120 15.43 6.90 -8.00
N GLU A 121 16.17 6.03 -8.66
CA GLU A 121 16.57 6.21 -10.05
C GLU A 121 16.18 4.97 -10.86
N PHE A 122 15.35 5.14 -11.91
CA PHE A 122 15.13 4.07 -12.87
C PHE A 122 16.20 4.11 -13.97
N LYS A 123 16.97 3.03 -14.09
CA LYS A 123 18.05 2.93 -15.06
C LYS A 123 18.23 1.50 -15.52
N ASN A 124 18.39 1.29 -16.84
CA ASN A 124 18.64 -0.02 -17.45
C ASN A 124 17.60 -1.10 -17.06
N LYS A 125 16.32 -0.72 -16.89
CA LYS A 125 15.23 -1.59 -16.40
C LYS A 125 15.30 -1.98 -14.92
N PHE A 126 16.13 -1.31 -14.14
CA PHE A 126 16.24 -1.50 -12.69
C PHE A 126 15.85 -0.22 -11.95
N VAL A 127 15.30 -0.38 -10.74
CA VAL A 127 15.10 0.70 -9.79
C VAL A 127 16.28 0.70 -8.82
N ASN A 128 17.07 1.76 -8.85
CA ASN A 128 18.16 1.99 -7.91
C ASN A 128 17.62 2.78 -6.72
N PHE A 129 17.90 2.29 -5.51
CA PHE A 129 17.60 2.97 -4.26
C PHE A 129 18.91 3.30 -3.56
N THR A 130 19.23 4.59 -3.45
CA THR A 130 20.47 5.06 -2.82
C THR A 130 20.19 5.98 -1.64
N ASN A 131 21.13 6.00 -0.68
CA ASN A 131 21.15 6.95 0.42
C ASN A 131 22.41 7.80 0.24
N ASP A 132 22.23 9.04 -0.22
CA ASP A 132 23.35 9.82 -0.77
C ASP A 132 24.13 10.61 0.30
N LEU A 133 23.67 10.63 1.57
CA LEU A 133 24.20 11.58 2.57
C LEU A 133 24.51 10.97 3.95
N VAL A 134 24.27 9.68 4.20
CA VAL A 134 24.50 9.07 5.52
C VAL A 134 25.37 7.83 5.41
N LEU A 135 26.53 7.84 6.07
CA LEU A 135 27.25 6.60 6.39
C LEU A 135 26.41 5.80 7.39
N LEU A 136 25.67 4.82 6.88
CA LEU A 136 24.93 3.89 7.70
C LEU A 136 25.91 2.95 8.42
N GLN A 137 25.74 2.82 9.72
CA GLN A 137 26.47 1.85 10.52
C GLN A 137 25.81 0.48 10.43
N SER A 138 26.61 -0.58 10.54
CA SER A 138 26.08 -1.95 10.61
C SER A 138 25.06 -2.06 11.74
N GLY A 139 23.92 -2.70 11.46
CA GLY A 139 22.79 -2.83 12.38
C GLY A 139 21.82 -1.65 12.38
N GLN A 140 22.07 -0.58 11.62
CA GLN A 140 21.08 0.49 11.43
C GLN A 140 20.07 0.15 10.34
N GLU A 141 18.82 0.50 10.59
CA GLU A 141 17.74 0.37 9.62
C GLU A 141 17.89 1.38 8.49
N ILE A 142 17.54 0.94 7.27
CA ILE A 142 17.50 1.78 6.08
C ILE A 142 16.06 2.25 5.89
N PHE A 143 15.85 3.55 6.02
CA PHE A 143 14.54 4.17 5.87
C PHE A 143 14.35 4.75 4.48
N ASN A 144 13.12 4.74 3.99
CA ASN A 144 12.66 5.41 2.79
C ASN A 144 11.95 6.75 3.12
N ASN A 145 11.75 7.59 2.12
CA ASN A 145 10.99 8.84 2.22
C ASN A 145 9.84 8.83 1.21
N TYR A 146 8.62 8.49 1.66
CA TYR A 146 7.42 8.40 0.82
C TYR A 146 6.78 9.77 0.47
N GLY A 147 7.53 10.86 0.65
CA GLY A 147 7.09 12.22 0.36
C GLY A 147 6.57 12.98 1.58
N PRO A 148 6.17 14.25 1.41
CA PRO A 148 5.67 15.10 2.47
C PRO A 148 4.21 14.75 2.80
N LYS A 149 3.98 13.60 3.43
CA LYS A 149 2.67 13.25 3.99
C LYS A 149 2.54 13.87 5.38
N SER A 150 1.45 14.59 5.64
CA SER A 150 1.12 15.06 6.99
C SER A 150 0.80 13.87 7.91
N ASN A 151 0.79 14.01 9.24
CA ASN A 151 0.39 12.91 10.14
C ASN A 151 -1.07 12.45 9.90
N GLU A 152 -1.92 13.28 9.31
CA GLU A 152 -3.31 12.92 8.95
C GLU A 152 -3.38 12.14 7.63
N GLU A 153 -2.42 12.35 6.73
CA GLU A 153 -2.23 11.59 5.49
C GLU A 153 -1.39 10.32 5.72
N CYS A 154 -0.45 10.36 6.66
CA CYS A 154 0.19 9.22 7.31
C CYS A 154 -0.77 8.63 8.35
N ARG A 155 -1.92 8.16 7.88
CA ARG A 155 -2.80 7.28 8.67
C ARG A 155 -1.95 6.11 9.20
N PRO A 156 -2.27 5.51 10.36
CA PRO A 156 -1.47 4.45 10.97
C PRO A 156 -1.51 3.16 10.14
N THR A 157 -0.90 3.13 8.97
CA THR A 157 -0.59 1.97 8.15
C THR A 157 0.82 1.44 8.46
N HIS A 158 1.55 2.13 9.35
CA HIS A 158 2.92 1.82 9.72
C HIS A 158 2.94 1.19 11.12
N ILE A 159 3.34 -0.09 11.16
CA ILE A 159 3.82 -0.77 12.37
C ILE A 159 5.29 -0.37 12.55
#